data_AF-A0A497MAG7-F1
#
_entry.id   AF-A0A497MAG7-F1
#
_cell.length_a   1.000
_cell.length_b   1.000
_cell.length_c   1.000
_cell.angle_alpha   90.00
_cell.angle_beta   90.00
_cell.angle_gamma   90.00
#
_symmetry.space_group_name_H-M   'P 1'
#
loop_
_entity.id
_entity.type
_entity.pdbx_description
1 polymer ?
#
loop_
_entity_poly.entity_id
_entity_poly.type
_entity_poly.pdbx_seq_one_letter_code
_entity_poly.pdbx_strand_id
1 'polypeptide(L)'
;ALRDSEGAAVAIRDEEMFRAERELARLEGLFVEPSSSSTVAALPRLLETGFLEPGETVVCILTGSGLKAPSISDFLSYRRRAVELSPETGMKVRILRILAKGGRHGYGIWKTLRGAISLQAVYQHLRDLEKRGYVESRRLDGRRMYELTEEGRQLLKVFRVLSRR
;
A
#
# COMPACT_ATOMS: atom_id res chain seq x y z
N ALA A 1 -1.79 38.09 6.34
CA ALA A 1 -0.60 37.20 6.32
C ALA A 1 0.03 37.17 4.94
N LEU A 2 -0.50 36.43 3.95
CA LEU A 2 0.16 36.28 2.63
C LEU A 2 0.41 37.61 1.91
N ARG A 3 -0.61 38.49 1.82
CA ARG A 3 -0.46 39.81 1.22
C ARG A 3 0.46 40.72 2.04
N ASP A 4 0.26 40.74 3.36
CA ASP A 4 1.03 41.59 4.27
C ASP A 4 2.52 41.22 4.32
N SER A 5 2.86 39.97 4.00
CA SER A 5 4.25 39.48 3.92
C SER A 5 4.80 39.44 2.50
N GLU A 6 4.08 39.97 1.51
CA GLU A 6 4.43 39.90 0.08
C GLU A 6 4.75 38.47 -0.39
N GLY A 7 4.04 37.48 0.19
CA GLY A 7 4.27 36.06 -0.05
C GLY A 7 3.59 35.51 -1.31
N ALA A 8 3.95 34.28 -1.67
CA ALA A 8 3.37 33.56 -2.80
C ALA A 8 2.60 32.29 -2.37
N ALA A 9 1.64 31.89 -3.21
CA ALA A 9 0.98 30.60 -3.13
C ALA A 9 1.26 29.81 -4.41
N VAL A 10 1.73 28.57 -4.26
CA VAL A 10 2.10 27.70 -5.39
C VAL A 10 1.34 26.39 -5.29
N ALA A 11 0.70 26.00 -6.39
CA ALA A 11 0.12 24.67 -6.50
C ALA A 11 1.22 23.65 -6.84
N ILE A 12 1.15 22.49 -6.20
CA ILE A 12 2.01 21.34 -6.49
C ILE A 12 1.15 20.14 -6.89
N ARG A 13 1.72 19.28 -7.73
CA ARG A 13 1.10 18.00 -8.10
C ARG A 13 1.48 16.94 -7.07
N ASP A 14 0.62 15.94 -6.92
CA ASP A 14 0.87 14.81 -6.01
C ASP A 14 2.19 14.10 -6.34
N GLU A 15 2.55 13.94 -7.62
CA GLU A 15 3.80 13.30 -8.00
C GLU A 15 5.04 14.06 -7.52
N GLU A 16 4.97 15.40 -7.51
CA GLU A 16 6.04 16.29 -7.03
C GLU A 16 6.18 16.17 -5.51
N MET A 17 5.05 16.13 -4.81
CA MET A 17 4.99 15.93 -3.36
C MET A 17 5.60 14.58 -2.95
N PHE A 18 5.17 13.47 -3.57
CA PHE A 18 5.71 12.14 -3.28
C PHE A 18 7.18 12.01 -3.71
N ARG A 19 7.62 12.74 -4.73
CA ARG A 19 9.03 12.79 -5.13
C ARG A 19 9.87 13.46 -4.04
N ALA A 20 9.45 14.64 -3.56
CA ALA A 20 10.14 15.35 -2.50
C ALA A 20 10.19 14.54 -1.19
N GLU A 21 9.10 13.84 -0.85
CA GLU A 21 9.07 12.93 0.31
C GLU A 21 10.17 11.86 0.21
N ARG A 22 10.29 11.22 -0.95
CA ARG A 22 11.32 10.19 -1.21
C ARG A 22 12.73 10.77 -1.20
N GLU A 23 12.92 11.96 -1.75
CA GLU A 23 14.21 12.64 -1.79
C GLU A 23 14.65 13.04 -0.37
N LEU A 24 13.76 13.63 0.45
CA LEU A 24 14.02 13.92 1.85
C LEU A 24 14.41 12.68 2.65
N ALA A 25 13.69 11.56 2.46
CA ALA A 25 14.03 10.31 3.14
C ALA A 25 15.39 9.74 2.69
N ARG A 26 15.70 9.84 1.40
CA ARG A 26 16.89 9.20 0.81
C ARG A 26 18.17 10.02 0.96
N LEU A 27 18.07 11.35 0.86
CA LEU A 27 19.21 12.26 0.84
C LEU A 27 19.47 12.85 2.23
N GLU A 28 18.41 13.19 2.96
CA GLU A 28 18.51 13.88 4.26
C GLU A 28 18.17 12.99 5.46
N GLY A 29 17.72 11.75 5.22
CA GLY A 29 17.25 10.85 6.29
C GLY A 29 15.96 11.33 6.97
N LEU A 30 15.24 12.28 6.36
CA LEU A 30 14.03 12.87 6.90
C LEU A 30 12.80 12.15 6.37
N PHE A 31 12.19 11.32 7.21
CA PHE A 31 10.97 10.61 6.87
C PHE A 31 9.73 11.42 7.28
N VAL A 32 9.17 12.13 6.31
CA VAL A 32 8.03 13.05 6.50
C VAL A 32 6.76 12.52 5.87
N GLU A 33 5.61 13.03 6.29
CA GLU A 33 4.35 12.75 5.59
C GLU A 33 4.27 13.52 4.26
N PRO A 34 3.42 13.10 3.29
CA PRO A 34 3.32 13.75 1.99
C PRO A 34 3.01 15.25 2.07
N SER A 35 2.01 15.66 2.86
CA SER A 35 1.65 17.08 3.01
C SER A 35 2.79 17.95 3.55
N SER A 36 3.71 17.37 4.32
CA SER A 36 4.89 18.08 4.82
C SER A 36 5.99 18.21 3.77
N SER A 37 6.13 17.25 2.85
CA SER A 37 7.12 17.37 1.77
C SER A 37 6.75 18.43 0.72
N SER A 38 5.50 18.91 0.74
CA SER A 38 5.00 19.95 -0.17
C SER A 38 5.83 21.24 -0.14
N THR A 39 6.36 21.64 1.02
CA THR A 39 7.18 22.86 1.14
C THR A 39 8.47 22.75 0.35
N VAL A 40 9.07 21.55 0.32
CA VAL A 40 10.29 21.25 -0.44
C VAL A 40 9.97 21.05 -1.92
N ALA A 41 8.85 20.40 -2.23
CA ALA A 41 8.38 20.19 -3.60
C ALA A 41 8.09 21.50 -4.35
N ALA A 42 7.78 22.59 -3.63
CA ALA A 42 7.52 23.90 -4.22
C ALA A 42 8.79 24.66 -4.63
N LEU A 43 9.97 24.33 -4.06
CA LEU A 43 11.21 25.09 -4.27
C LEU A 43 11.62 25.20 -5.75
N PRO A 44 11.57 24.13 -6.58
CA PRO A 44 11.91 24.25 -7.99
C PRO A 44 11.03 25.27 -8.73
N ARG A 45 9.71 25.28 -8.47
CA ARG A 45 8.79 26.27 -9.06
C ARG A 45 9.05 27.69 -8.57
N LEU A 46 9.35 27.85 -7.29
CA LEU A 46 9.64 29.17 -6.71
C LEU A 46 10.95 29.76 -7.28
N LEU A 47 11.93 28.92 -7.56
CA LEU A 47 13.15 29.32 -8.29
C LEU A 47 12.85 29.62 -9.77
N GLU A 48 12.10 28.76 -10.47
CA GLU A 48 11.73 28.95 -11.88
C GLU A 48 10.94 30.23 -12.13
N THR A 49 10.09 30.63 -11.16
CA THR A 49 9.28 31.86 -11.24
C THR A 49 10.05 33.11 -10.82
N GLY A 50 11.27 32.96 -10.30
CA GLY A 50 12.06 34.07 -9.75
C GLY A 50 11.52 34.62 -8.43
N PHE A 51 10.61 33.91 -7.75
CA PHE A 51 10.17 34.29 -6.40
C PHE A 51 11.27 34.03 -5.37
N LEU A 52 12.11 33.02 -5.60
CA LEU A 52 13.33 32.77 -4.85
C LEU A 52 14.54 32.93 -5.77
N GLU A 53 15.62 33.52 -5.25
CA GLU A 53 16.91 33.56 -5.93
C GLU A 53 17.86 32.45 -5.45
N PRO A 54 18.78 31.96 -6.32
CA PRO A 54 19.83 31.04 -5.89
C PRO A 54 20.69 31.64 -4.77
N GLY A 55 20.88 30.88 -3.69
CA GLY A 55 21.68 31.30 -2.54
C GLY A 55 20.87 31.93 -1.40
N GLU A 56 19.57 32.14 -1.58
CA GLU A 56 18.68 32.51 -0.48
C GLU A 56 18.61 31.42 0.60
N THR A 57 18.42 31.86 1.85
CA THR A 57 18.20 30.95 2.98
C THR A 57 16.70 30.71 3.15
N VAL A 58 16.28 29.46 2.95
CA VAL A 58 14.87 29.06 3.00
C VAL A 58 14.63 28.12 4.18
N VAL A 59 13.56 28.36 4.94
CA VAL A 59 13.10 27.46 6.01
C VAL A 59 11.87 26.69 5.53
N CYS A 60 12.01 25.37 5.39
CA CYS A 60 10.90 24.46 5.08
C CYS A 60 10.32 23.87 6.36
N ILE A 61 9.04 24.15 6.65
CA ILE A 61 8.37 23.64 7.85
C ILE A 61 7.78 22.26 7.56
N LEU A 62 8.37 21.23 8.16
CA LEU A 62 7.94 19.84 8.04
C LEU A 62 7.06 19.47 9.25
N THR A 63 5.75 19.62 9.11
CA THR A 63 4.81 19.54 10.26
C THR A 63 4.50 18.12 10.73
N GLY A 64 4.74 17.11 9.90
CA GLY A 64 4.33 15.72 10.15
C GLY A 64 5.39 14.69 9.78
N SER A 65 5.48 13.66 10.62
CA SER A 65 6.36 12.51 10.40
C SER A 65 5.72 11.52 9.43
N GLY A 66 6.54 10.91 8.59
CA GLY A 66 6.13 9.82 7.70
C GLY A 66 5.49 8.66 8.46
N LEU A 67 5.84 8.43 9.74
CA LEU A 67 5.21 7.41 10.59
C LEU A 67 3.70 7.60 10.78
N LYS A 68 3.19 8.82 10.61
CA LYS A 68 1.75 9.15 10.69
C LYS A 68 1.03 8.94 9.35
N ALA A 69 1.75 8.68 8.27
CA ALA A 69 1.16 8.50 6.96
C ALA A 69 0.17 7.32 6.98
N PRO A 70 -1.06 7.48 6.46
CA PRO A 70 -2.07 6.41 6.42
C PRO A 70 -1.53 5.12 5.80
N SER A 71 -0.74 5.25 4.74
CA SER A 71 -0.10 4.13 4.03
C SER A 71 0.80 3.27 4.93
N ILE A 72 1.42 3.86 5.95
CA ILE A 72 2.30 3.13 6.88
C ILE A 72 1.50 2.46 7.98
N SER A 73 0.50 3.15 8.53
CA SER A 73 -0.43 2.53 9.49
C SER A 73 -1.06 1.28 8.87
N ASP A 74 -1.52 1.41 7.63
CA ASP A 74 -2.05 0.31 6.84
C ASP A 74 -0.99 -0.77 6.60
N PHE A 75 0.22 -0.40 6.14
CA PHE A 75 1.29 -1.36 5.92
C PHE A 75 1.68 -2.12 7.19
N LEU A 76 1.78 -1.45 8.34
CA LEU A 76 2.09 -2.07 9.63
C LEU A 76 0.95 -3.00 10.10
N SER A 77 -0.30 -2.59 9.92
CA SER A 77 -1.49 -3.41 10.16
C SER A 77 -1.50 -4.67 9.29
N TYR A 78 -1.32 -4.51 7.98
CA TYR A 78 -1.22 -5.63 7.04
C TYR A 78 0.01 -6.50 7.30
N ARG A 79 1.12 -5.93 7.74
CA ARG A 79 2.33 -6.69 8.12
C ARG A 79 2.06 -7.54 9.35
N ARG A 80 1.41 -7.00 10.39
CA ARG A 80 1.01 -7.77 11.57
C ARG A 80 0.11 -8.94 11.16
N ARG A 81 -0.93 -8.66 10.36
CA ARG A 81 -1.84 -9.69 9.81
C ARG A 81 -1.11 -10.72 8.94
N ALA A 82 -0.15 -10.30 8.11
CA ALA A 82 0.65 -11.19 7.28
C ALA A 82 1.54 -12.12 8.11
N VAL A 83 2.10 -11.61 9.22
CA VAL A 83 2.86 -12.42 10.18
C VAL A 83 1.94 -13.42 10.89
N GLU A 84 0.75 -13.01 11.32
CA GLU A 84 -0.28 -13.91 11.88
C GLU A 84 -0.75 -14.98 10.87
N LEU A 85 -0.55 -14.74 9.57
CA LEU A 85 -0.82 -15.68 8.48
C LEU A 85 0.39 -16.57 8.11
N SER A 86 1.53 -16.52 8.83
CA SER A 86 2.78 -17.29 8.59
C SER A 86 3.14 -18.21 9.78
N PRO A 87 4.00 -19.26 9.68
CA PRO A 87 4.37 -20.16 8.57
C PRO A 87 3.48 -21.42 8.45
N GLU A 88 2.62 -21.69 9.43
CA GLU A 88 1.76 -22.90 9.46
C GLU A 88 0.59 -22.85 8.45
N THR A 89 0.41 -21.68 7.80
CA THR A 89 -0.74 -21.33 6.95
C THR A 89 -0.36 -21.09 5.48
N GLY A 90 0.82 -21.57 5.03
CA GLY A 90 1.30 -21.39 3.66
C GLY A 90 0.28 -21.72 2.55
N MET A 91 -0.65 -22.64 2.81
CA MET A 91 -1.75 -22.95 1.89
C MET A 91 -2.73 -21.79 1.67
N LYS A 92 -3.09 -21.02 2.70
CA LYS A 92 -3.98 -19.85 2.53
C LYS A 92 -3.31 -18.77 1.68
N VAL A 93 -2.02 -18.51 1.90
CA VAL A 93 -1.25 -17.58 1.05
C VAL A 93 -1.20 -18.07 -0.40
N ARG A 94 -1.04 -19.38 -0.64
CA ARG A 94 -1.11 -19.96 -1.99
C ARG A 94 -2.50 -19.80 -2.62
N ILE A 95 -3.57 -20.00 -1.86
CA ILE A 95 -4.95 -19.77 -2.33
C ILE A 95 -5.15 -18.30 -2.71
N LEU A 96 -4.74 -17.35 -1.86
CA LEU A 96 -4.82 -15.92 -2.17
C LEU A 96 -4.04 -15.59 -3.46
N ARG A 97 -2.82 -16.14 -3.62
CA ARG A 97 -2.02 -15.96 -4.86
C ARG A 97 -2.69 -16.56 -6.11
N ILE A 98 -3.43 -17.66 -5.96
CA ILE A 98 -4.22 -18.25 -7.06
C ILE A 98 -5.35 -17.28 -7.43
N LEU A 99 -6.12 -16.80 -6.45
CA LEU A 99 -7.22 -15.86 -6.67
C LEU A 99 -6.77 -14.51 -7.23
N ALA A 100 -5.55 -14.06 -6.91
CA ALA A 100 -4.96 -12.86 -7.49
C ALA A 100 -4.78 -12.93 -9.02
N LYS A 101 -4.72 -14.13 -9.60
CA LYS A 101 -4.65 -14.35 -11.05
C LYS A 101 -6.02 -14.36 -11.73
N GLY A 102 -7.11 -14.14 -10.98
CA GLY A 102 -8.49 -14.18 -11.45
C GLY A 102 -9.38 -15.05 -10.56
N GLY A 103 -10.65 -14.67 -10.44
CA GLY A 103 -11.66 -15.38 -9.66
C GLY A 103 -11.81 -16.83 -10.09
N ARG A 104 -11.98 -17.74 -9.12
CA ARG A 104 -12.08 -19.18 -9.38
C ARG A 104 -13.09 -19.84 -8.47
N HIS A 105 -13.73 -20.90 -8.98
CA HIS A 105 -14.48 -21.83 -8.15
C HIS A 105 -13.54 -22.72 -7.34
N GLY A 106 -14.01 -23.23 -6.19
CA GLY A 106 -13.20 -23.99 -5.25
C GLY A 106 -12.49 -25.21 -5.86
N TYR A 107 -13.16 -25.95 -6.74
CA TYR A 107 -12.52 -27.08 -7.45
C TYR A 107 -11.39 -26.63 -8.39
N GLY A 108 -11.50 -25.47 -9.03
CA GLY A 108 -10.43 -24.92 -9.87
C GLY A 108 -9.18 -24.61 -9.06
N ILE A 109 -9.36 -24.05 -7.86
CA ILE A 109 -8.28 -23.79 -6.90
C ILE A 109 -7.63 -25.11 -6.46
N TRP A 110 -8.44 -26.11 -6.10
CA TRP A 110 -7.96 -27.45 -5.74
C TRP A 110 -7.17 -28.10 -6.89
N LYS A 111 -7.64 -27.96 -8.14
CA LYS A 111 -6.96 -28.50 -9.32
C LYS A 111 -5.55 -27.93 -9.48
N THR A 112 -5.35 -26.65 -9.14
CA THR A 112 -4.04 -25.99 -9.12
C THR A 112 -3.18 -26.40 -7.92
N LEU A 113 -3.79 -26.79 -6.80
CA LEU A 113 -3.12 -27.22 -5.58
C LEU A 113 -3.00 -28.75 -5.43
N ARG A 114 -3.19 -29.51 -6.52
CA ARG A 114 -3.21 -30.98 -6.47
C ARG A 114 -2.01 -31.56 -5.72
N GLY A 115 -2.26 -32.57 -4.91
CA GLY A 115 -1.25 -33.25 -4.09
C GLY A 115 -0.84 -32.52 -2.81
N ALA A 116 -1.24 -31.26 -2.61
CA ALA A 116 -0.88 -30.49 -1.43
C ALA A 116 -1.93 -30.55 -0.32
N ILE A 117 -3.22 -30.53 -0.67
CA ILE A 117 -4.35 -30.55 0.28
C ILE A 117 -5.59 -31.22 -0.33
N SER A 118 -6.49 -31.72 0.52
CA SER A 118 -7.78 -32.27 0.10
C SER A 118 -8.73 -31.18 -0.42
N LEU A 119 -9.74 -31.56 -1.21
CA LEU A 119 -10.77 -30.63 -1.68
C LEU A 119 -11.55 -30.00 -0.49
N GLN A 120 -11.79 -30.79 0.55
CA GLN A 120 -12.43 -30.31 1.77
C GLN A 120 -11.58 -29.26 2.49
N ALA A 121 -10.26 -29.46 2.56
CA ALA A 121 -9.33 -28.48 3.13
C ALA A 121 -9.31 -27.17 2.34
N VAL A 122 -9.43 -27.22 1.00
CA VAL A 122 -9.59 -26.01 0.17
C VAL A 122 -10.82 -25.22 0.60
N TYR A 123 -11.97 -25.86 0.76
CA TYR A 123 -13.18 -25.17 1.22
C TYR A 123 -13.10 -24.68 2.66
N GLN A 124 -12.39 -25.39 3.55
CA GLN A 124 -12.13 -24.90 4.91
C GLN A 124 -11.28 -23.63 4.90
N HIS A 125 -10.22 -23.59 4.09
CA HIS A 125 -9.39 -22.39 3.94
C HIS A 125 -10.15 -21.22 3.31
N LEU A 126 -10.97 -21.48 2.28
CA LEU A 126 -11.80 -20.45 1.66
C LEU A 126 -12.78 -19.84 2.66
N ARG A 127 -13.44 -20.67 3.49
CA ARG A 127 -14.33 -20.18 4.55
C ARG A 127 -13.60 -19.35 5.61
N ASP A 128 -12.40 -19.76 6.02
CA ASP A 128 -11.59 -18.98 6.97
C ASP A 128 -11.14 -17.65 6.37
N LEU A 129 -10.73 -17.65 5.10
CA LEU A 129 -10.35 -16.42 4.38
C LEU A 129 -11.54 -15.48 4.18
N GLU A 130 -12.73 -16.02 3.92
CA GLU A 130 -13.98 -15.26 3.81
C GLU A 130 -14.40 -14.68 5.16
N LYS A 131 -14.34 -15.46 6.24
CA LYS A 131 -14.60 -14.99 7.62
C LYS A 131 -13.65 -13.86 8.03
N ARG A 132 -12.41 -13.87 7.53
CA ARG A 132 -11.40 -12.84 7.79
C ARG A 132 -11.48 -11.64 6.84
N GLY A 133 -12.40 -11.66 5.86
CA GLY A 133 -12.62 -10.56 4.92
C GLY A 133 -11.55 -10.44 3.83
N TYR A 134 -10.74 -11.48 3.57
CA TYR A 134 -9.71 -11.46 2.51
C TYR A 134 -10.21 -12.03 1.18
N VAL A 135 -11.30 -12.77 1.21
CA VAL A 135 -11.94 -13.41 0.06
C VAL A 135 -13.44 -13.16 0.15
N GLU A 136 -14.08 -12.88 -0.98
CA GLU A 136 -15.54 -12.86 -1.08
C GLU A 136 -16.01 -13.96 -2.04
N SER A 137 -17.27 -14.37 -1.89
CA SER A 137 -17.86 -15.36 -2.79
C SER A 137 -19.16 -14.89 -3.43
N ARG A 138 -19.32 -15.19 -4.72
CA ARG A 138 -20.52 -14.90 -5.51
C ARG A 138 -21.04 -16.18 -6.17
N ARG A 139 -22.36 -16.30 -6.31
CA ARG A 139 -22.97 -17.39 -7.10
C ARG A 139 -23.05 -16.96 -8.56
N LEU A 140 -22.42 -17.73 -9.44
CA LEU A 140 -22.47 -17.58 -10.89
C LEU A 140 -22.75 -18.97 -11.48
N ASP A 141 -23.81 -19.10 -12.28
CA ASP A 141 -24.23 -20.36 -12.93
C ASP A 141 -24.35 -21.55 -11.97
N GLY A 142 -24.98 -21.33 -10.80
CA GLY A 142 -25.15 -22.35 -9.76
C GLY A 142 -23.86 -22.72 -9.01
N ARG A 143 -22.72 -22.13 -9.36
CA ARG A 143 -21.41 -22.39 -8.75
C ARG A 143 -20.97 -21.21 -7.89
N ARG A 144 -20.30 -21.50 -6.79
CA ARG A 144 -19.69 -20.47 -5.95
C ARG A 144 -18.31 -20.11 -6.49
N MET A 145 -18.17 -18.88 -6.92
CA MET A 145 -16.92 -18.27 -7.39
C MET A 145 -16.33 -17.42 -6.27
N TYR A 146 -15.01 -17.50 -6.09
CA TYR A 146 -14.29 -16.78 -5.06
C TYR A 146 -13.35 -15.75 -5.68
N GLU A 147 -13.26 -14.59 -5.06
CA GLU A 147 -12.42 -13.47 -5.50
C GLU A 147 -11.74 -12.79 -4.31
N LEU A 148 -10.65 -12.07 -4.58
CA LEU A 148 -9.99 -11.27 -3.54
C LEU A 148 -10.77 -9.98 -3.27
N THR A 149 -10.94 -9.68 -2.00
CA THR A 149 -11.31 -8.33 -1.54
C THR A 149 -10.12 -7.38 -1.70
N GLU A 150 -10.34 -6.08 -1.46
CA GLU A 150 -9.24 -5.10 -1.44
C GLU A 150 -8.24 -5.41 -0.32
N GLU A 151 -8.74 -5.78 0.86
CA GLU A 151 -7.94 -6.18 2.02
C GLU A 151 -7.08 -7.41 1.70
N GLY A 152 -7.63 -8.38 0.96
CA GLY A 152 -6.89 -9.56 0.50
C GLY A 152 -5.76 -9.22 -0.47
N ARG A 153 -5.95 -8.22 -1.35
CA ARG A 153 -4.92 -7.72 -2.27
C ARG A 153 -3.82 -6.99 -1.52
N GLN A 154 -4.17 -6.11 -0.58
CA GLN A 154 -3.20 -5.36 0.23
C GLN A 154 -2.34 -6.31 1.07
N LEU A 155 -2.95 -7.31 1.68
CA LEU A 155 -2.24 -8.36 2.41
C LEU A 155 -1.20 -9.08 1.52
N LEU A 156 -1.56 -9.44 0.28
CA LEU A 156 -0.63 -10.06 -0.67
C LEU A 156 0.52 -9.14 -1.09
N LYS A 157 0.28 -7.84 -1.24
CA LYS A 157 1.34 -6.86 -1.53
C LYS A 157 2.40 -6.87 -0.42
N VAL A 158 1.96 -6.91 0.84
CA VAL A 158 2.87 -6.98 2.00
C VAL A 158 3.68 -8.28 2.02
N PHE A 159 3.06 -9.43 1.72
CA PHE A 159 3.80 -10.69 1.59
C PHE A 159 4.93 -10.62 0.55
N ARG A 160 4.72 -9.92 -0.58
CA ARG A 160 5.76 -9.75 -1.61
C ARG A 160 6.97 -8.95 -1.10
N VAL A 161 6.74 -7.97 -0.22
CA VAL A 161 7.80 -7.18 0.42
C VAL A 161 8.55 -8.04 1.45
N LEU A 162 7.83 -8.81 2.27
CA LEU A 162 8.43 -9.64 3.32
C LEU A 162 9.23 -10.84 2.76
N SER A 163 8.84 -11.40 1.62
CA SER A 163 9.50 -12.56 0.98
C SER A 163 10.72 -12.21 0.13
N ARG A 164 11.13 -10.94 0.03
CA ARG A 164 12.32 -10.50 -0.73
C ARG A 164 13.63 -10.53 0.10
N ARG A 165 13.72 -11.45 1.06
CA ARG A 165 14.97 -11.74 1.79
C ARG A 165 15.70 -12.91 1.16
#